data_AF-A0AA50VM87-F1
#
_entry.id   AF-A0AA50VM87-F1
#
_cell.length_a   1.000
_cell.length_b   1.000
_cell.length_c   1.000
_cell.angle_alpha   90.00
_cell.angle_beta   90.00
_cell.angle_gamma   90.00
#
_symmetry.space_group_name_H-M   'P 1'
#
loop_
_entity.id
_entity.type
_entity.pdbx_description
1 polymer ?
#
loop_
_entity_poly.entity_id
_entity_poly.type
_entity_poly.pdbx_seq_one_letter_code
_entity_poly.pdbx_strand_id
1 'polypeptide(L)'
;VSSENILTVLLKHLHQMCVYVACFNRTSKQALKRLISLWSNGEETVRVLAFLCILRITRNQQTALLDIVLKAMYLTYVKNCKFVSPTTWPGINFMRRSLVEMFSLDLNSSYQHVFLYIRQLAIHLRNAIVVQKIENRQAVYNWQFVNSLHLWADLISMTSNKPQLQPLLYPLVMVITNTIKLVPTHQYYPLRFHCVEILINLAKETNTFI
;
A
#
# COMPACT_ATOMS: atom_id res chain seq x y z
N VAL A 1 -26.45 -5.33 10.93
CA VAL A 1 -25.54 -6.39 10.43
C VAL A 1 -26.21 -7.00 9.21
N SER A 2 -25.79 -6.61 8.01
CA SER A 2 -26.22 -7.30 6.78
C SER A 2 -25.42 -8.60 6.69
N SER A 3 -26.04 -9.73 6.38
CA SER A 3 -25.30 -10.99 6.25
C SER A 3 -24.26 -10.91 5.12
N GLU A 4 -23.12 -11.56 5.29
CA GLU A 4 -22.02 -11.58 4.31
C GLU A 4 -22.46 -12.09 2.95
N ASN A 5 -23.39 -13.05 2.93
CA ASN A 5 -23.99 -13.55 1.70
C ASN A 5 -24.74 -12.45 0.94
N ILE A 6 -25.52 -11.63 1.64
CA ILE A 6 -26.21 -10.48 1.02
C ILE A 6 -25.19 -9.49 0.48
N LEU A 7 -24.14 -9.17 1.26
CA LEU A 7 -23.12 -8.24 0.81
C LEU A 7 -22.38 -8.73 -0.44
N THR A 8 -22.05 -10.02 -0.48
CA THR A 8 -21.41 -10.69 -1.62
C THR A 8 -22.28 -10.59 -2.87
N VAL A 9 -23.58 -10.88 -2.77
CA VAL A 9 -24.53 -10.77 -3.88
C VAL A 9 -24.64 -9.32 -4.35
N LEU A 10 -24.78 -8.36 -3.44
CA LEU A 10 -24.85 -6.93 -3.77
C LEU A 10 -23.57 -6.44 -4.47
N LEU A 11 -22.40 -6.87 -4.02
CA LEU A 11 -21.13 -6.49 -4.65
C LEU A 11 -20.98 -7.10 -6.05
N LYS A 12 -21.45 -8.33 -6.27
CA LYS A 12 -21.47 -8.95 -7.61
C LYS A 12 -22.36 -8.16 -8.58
N HIS A 13 -23.57 -7.78 -8.16
CA HIS A 13 -24.44 -6.94 -8.97
C HIS A 13 -23.87 -5.54 -9.19
N LEU A 14 -23.30 -4.92 -8.15
CA LEU A 14 -22.61 -3.63 -8.27
C LEU A 14 -21.47 -3.71 -9.29
N HIS A 15 -20.68 -4.80 -9.26
CA HIS A 15 -19.60 -5.03 -10.21
C HIS A 15 -20.08 -5.01 -11.67
N GLN A 16 -21.21 -5.65 -11.95
CA GLN A 16 -21.84 -5.65 -13.28
C GLN A 16 -22.27 -4.23 -13.68
N MET A 17 -22.71 -3.42 -12.72
CA MET A 17 -23.23 -2.07 -12.94
C MET A 17 -22.18 -0.96 -12.79
N CYS A 18 -20.89 -1.30 -12.57
CA CYS A 18 -19.82 -0.31 -12.34
C CYS A 18 -19.69 0.73 -13.47
N VAL A 19 -20.02 0.36 -14.71
CA VAL A 19 -20.00 1.28 -15.85
C VAL A 19 -20.98 2.43 -15.64
N TYR A 20 -22.21 2.14 -15.22
CA TYR A 20 -23.22 3.15 -14.94
C TYR A 20 -22.87 4.01 -13.72
N VAL A 21 -22.31 3.41 -12.68
CA VAL A 21 -21.84 4.14 -11.49
C VAL A 21 -20.74 5.14 -11.87
N ALA A 22 -19.82 4.73 -12.74
CA ALA A 22 -18.70 5.55 -13.21
C ALA A 22 -19.17 6.81 -13.96
N CYS A 23 -20.31 6.78 -14.66
CA CYS A 23 -20.86 7.96 -15.34
C CYS A 23 -21.20 9.12 -14.38
N PHE A 24 -21.44 8.83 -13.10
CA PHE A 24 -21.85 9.84 -12.11
C PHE A 24 -20.77 10.03 -11.04
N ASN A 25 -19.93 11.06 -11.19
CA ASN A 25 -18.79 11.33 -10.30
C ASN A 25 -19.15 11.40 -8.80
N ARG A 26 -20.30 12.01 -8.44
CA ARG A 26 -20.75 12.09 -7.04
C ARG A 26 -21.04 10.70 -6.47
N THR A 27 -21.78 9.89 -7.22
CA THR A 27 -22.15 8.52 -6.84
C THR A 27 -20.91 7.63 -6.79
N SER A 28 -20.02 7.74 -7.77
CA SER A 28 -18.72 7.04 -7.79
C SER A 28 -17.91 7.29 -6.54
N LYS A 29 -17.73 8.56 -6.14
CA LYS A 29 -16.98 8.91 -4.92
C LYS A 29 -17.61 8.33 -3.65
N GLN A 30 -18.94 8.33 -3.55
CA GLN A 30 -19.65 7.73 -2.40
C GLN A 30 -19.51 6.21 -2.38
N ALA A 31 -19.65 5.55 -3.53
CA ALA A 31 -19.48 4.11 -3.69
C ALA A 31 -18.04 3.70 -3.32
N LEU A 32 -17.04 4.37 -3.88
CA LEU A 32 -15.61 4.13 -3.61
C LEU A 32 -15.28 4.25 -2.11
N LYS A 33 -15.82 5.26 -1.41
CA LYS A 33 -15.64 5.39 0.04
C LYS A 33 -16.14 4.16 0.81
N ARG A 34 -17.30 3.61 0.42
CA ARG A 34 -17.83 2.39 1.04
C ARG A 34 -17.04 1.15 0.64
N LEU A 35 -16.69 1.03 -0.63
CA LEU A 35 -15.90 -0.10 -1.13
C LEU A 35 -14.51 -0.17 -0.48
N ILE A 36 -13.82 0.95 -0.28
CA ILE A 36 -12.51 0.98 0.40
C ILE A 36 -12.62 0.53 1.87
N SER A 37 -13.74 0.85 2.53
CA SER A 37 -14.02 0.35 3.87
C SER A 37 -14.23 -1.17 3.90
N LEU A 38 -14.92 -1.72 2.90
CA LEU A 38 -15.14 -3.17 2.77
C LEU A 38 -13.87 -3.92 2.36
N TRP A 39 -13.10 -3.35 1.44
CA TRP A 39 -11.80 -3.85 1.01
C TRP A 39 -10.81 -4.02 2.17
N SER A 40 -10.88 -3.14 3.17
CA SER A 40 -9.95 -3.15 4.29
C SER A 40 -10.40 -3.96 5.51
N ASN A 41 -11.71 -4.06 5.76
CA ASN A 41 -12.25 -4.67 6.98
C ASN A 41 -13.11 -5.92 6.74
N GLY A 42 -13.57 -6.17 5.52
CA GLY A 42 -14.47 -7.29 5.21
C GLY A 42 -13.79 -8.64 5.33
N GLU A 43 -14.57 -9.71 5.15
CA GLU A 43 -14.05 -11.06 4.96
C GLU A 43 -13.43 -11.23 3.57
N GLU A 44 -12.68 -12.32 3.36
CA GLU A 44 -11.89 -12.55 2.16
C GLU A 44 -12.66 -12.35 0.85
N THR A 45 -13.84 -12.98 0.71
CA THR A 45 -14.68 -12.88 -0.49
C THR A 45 -15.20 -11.45 -0.71
N VAL A 46 -15.60 -10.77 0.36
CA VAL A 46 -16.07 -9.38 0.34
C VAL A 46 -14.94 -8.43 -0.05
N ARG A 47 -13.72 -8.63 0.47
CA ARG A 47 -12.55 -7.82 0.14
C ARG A 47 -12.22 -7.91 -1.34
N VAL A 48 -12.22 -9.13 -1.89
CA VAL A 48 -11.95 -9.39 -3.30
C VAL A 48 -12.98 -8.69 -4.18
N LEU A 49 -14.28 -8.89 -3.91
CA LEU A 49 -15.34 -8.25 -4.69
C LEU A 49 -15.32 -6.72 -4.56
N ALA A 50 -15.06 -6.19 -3.36
CA ALA A 50 -14.92 -4.76 -3.15
C ALA A 50 -13.76 -4.18 -3.97
N PHE A 51 -12.60 -4.87 -4.00
CA PHE A 51 -11.47 -4.50 -4.83
C PHE A 51 -11.80 -4.50 -6.32
N LEU A 52 -12.45 -5.55 -6.84
CA LEU A 52 -12.84 -5.63 -8.24
C LEU A 52 -13.78 -4.49 -8.65
N CYS A 53 -14.69 -4.09 -7.76
CA CYS A 53 -15.54 -2.91 -7.96
C CYS A 53 -14.73 -1.61 -7.97
N ILE A 54 -13.80 -1.42 -7.02
CA ILE A 54 -12.91 -0.23 -6.98
C ILE A 54 -12.13 -0.14 -8.30
N LEU A 55 -11.45 -1.21 -8.68
CA LEU A 55 -10.64 -1.27 -9.89
C LEU A 55 -11.46 -0.91 -11.13
N ARG A 56 -12.66 -1.49 -11.29
CA ARG A 56 -13.52 -1.25 -12.45
C ARG A 56 -14.06 0.17 -12.50
N ILE A 57 -14.53 0.72 -11.38
CA ILE A 57 -15.02 2.11 -11.31
C ILE A 57 -13.87 3.08 -11.61
N THR A 58 -12.70 2.87 -11.00
CA THR A 58 -11.53 3.74 -11.20
C THR A 58 -11.03 3.69 -12.63
N ARG A 59 -10.94 2.52 -13.26
CA ARG A 59 -10.51 2.41 -14.67
C ARG A 59 -11.44 3.15 -15.64
N ASN A 60 -12.75 3.11 -15.40
CA ASN A 60 -13.72 3.78 -16.27
C ASN A 60 -13.65 5.33 -16.21
N GLN A 61 -13.09 5.90 -15.15
CA GLN A 61 -12.95 7.36 -14.95
C GLN A 61 -11.58 7.68 -14.33
N GLN A 62 -10.52 7.14 -14.93
CA GLN A 62 -9.18 7.17 -14.34
C GLN A 62 -8.70 8.59 -14.07
N THR A 63 -8.86 9.50 -15.03
CA THR A 63 -8.44 10.91 -14.91
C THR A 63 -9.09 11.63 -13.73
N ALA A 64 -10.33 11.29 -13.38
CA ALA A 64 -11.08 11.98 -12.32
C ALA A 64 -10.96 11.31 -10.94
N LEU A 65 -10.69 10.00 -10.90
CA LEU A 65 -10.81 9.19 -9.69
C LEU A 65 -9.48 8.60 -9.19
N LEU A 66 -8.46 8.42 -10.05
CA LEU A 66 -7.26 7.66 -9.69
C LEU A 66 -6.55 8.23 -8.47
N ASP A 67 -6.17 9.51 -8.47
CA ASP A 67 -5.44 10.13 -7.36
C ASP A 67 -6.20 10.06 -6.04
N ILE A 68 -7.51 10.29 -6.08
CA ILE A 68 -8.38 10.23 -4.91
C ILE A 68 -8.39 8.81 -4.34
N VAL A 69 -8.49 7.81 -5.21
CA VAL A 69 -8.56 6.40 -4.82
C VAL A 69 -7.21 5.90 -4.31
N LEU A 70 -6.10 6.20 -4.99
CA LEU A 70 -4.75 5.84 -4.57
C LEU A 70 -4.43 6.38 -3.17
N LYS A 71 -4.70 7.68 -2.95
CA LYS A 71 -4.54 8.31 -1.64
C LYS A 71 -5.42 7.65 -0.58
N ALA A 72 -6.70 7.45 -0.85
CA ALA A 72 -7.64 6.89 0.12
C ALA A 72 -7.30 5.43 0.47
N MET A 73 -6.94 4.61 -0.51
CA MET A 73 -6.54 3.22 -0.31
C MET A 73 -5.24 3.12 0.47
N TYR A 74 -4.22 3.91 0.14
CA TYR A 74 -2.96 3.92 0.88
C TYR A 74 -3.15 4.31 2.35
N LEU A 75 -3.86 5.41 2.63
CA LEU A 75 -4.11 5.82 4.02
C LEU A 75 -4.88 4.75 4.80
N THR A 76 -5.83 4.07 4.14
CA THR A 76 -6.58 2.97 4.74
C THR A 76 -5.70 1.75 5.00
N TYR A 77 -4.81 1.39 4.07
CA TYR A 77 -3.84 0.31 4.23
C TYR A 77 -2.90 0.57 5.42
N VAL A 78 -2.28 1.74 5.48
CA VAL A 78 -1.38 2.13 6.57
C VAL A 78 -2.09 2.08 7.92
N LYS A 79 -3.34 2.54 8.00
CA LYS A 79 -4.17 2.45 9.21
C LYS A 79 -4.39 1.00 9.65
N ASN A 80 -4.68 0.09 8.71
CA ASN A 80 -4.92 -1.33 9.01
C ASN A 80 -3.65 -2.10 9.36
N CYS A 81 -2.48 -1.62 8.95
CA CYS A 81 -1.20 -2.23 9.29
C CYS A 81 -0.72 -1.90 10.71
N LYS A 82 -1.49 -1.17 11.53
CA LYS A 82 -1.07 -0.79 12.90
C LYS A 82 -0.83 -2.02 13.79
N PHE A 83 -1.65 -3.06 13.63
CA PHE A 83 -1.55 -4.29 14.40
C PHE A 83 -1.52 -5.50 13.44
N VAL A 84 -0.46 -6.28 13.51
CA VAL A 84 -0.26 -7.47 12.67
C VAL A 84 -0.30 -8.71 13.55
N SER A 85 -1.12 -9.67 13.17
CA SER A 85 -1.25 -10.99 13.78
C SER A 85 -1.35 -12.06 12.68
N PRO A 86 -1.17 -13.35 13.01
CA PRO A 86 -1.39 -14.43 12.04
C PRO A 86 -2.77 -14.39 11.37
N THR A 87 -3.80 -13.91 12.09
CA THR A 87 -5.17 -13.79 11.57
C THR A 87 -5.35 -12.57 10.65
N THR A 88 -4.67 -11.45 10.90
CA THR A 88 -4.80 -10.25 10.04
C THR A 88 -3.83 -10.26 8.86
N TRP A 89 -2.74 -11.04 8.93
CA TRP A 89 -1.69 -11.09 7.93
C TRP A 89 -2.17 -11.41 6.50
N PRO A 90 -3.05 -12.41 6.25
CA PRO A 90 -3.56 -12.65 4.90
C PRO A 90 -4.31 -11.44 4.32
N GLY A 91 -5.13 -10.78 5.12
CA GLY A 91 -5.87 -9.57 4.73
C GLY A 91 -4.94 -8.40 4.42
N ILE A 92 -3.86 -8.23 5.20
CA ILE A 92 -2.84 -7.19 4.95
C ILE A 92 -2.09 -7.46 3.65
N ASN A 93 -1.68 -8.72 3.40
CA ASN A 93 -1.03 -9.08 2.14
C ASN A 93 -1.94 -8.89 0.93
N PHE A 94 -3.23 -9.23 1.05
CA PHE A 94 -4.21 -8.95 0.00
C PHE A 94 -4.31 -7.45 -0.28
N MET A 95 -4.41 -6.61 0.77
CA MET A 95 -4.42 -5.16 0.60
C MET A 95 -3.13 -4.66 -0.06
N ARG A 96 -1.96 -5.18 0.33
CA ARG A 96 -0.67 -4.80 -0.26
C ARG A 96 -0.64 -5.10 -1.76
N ARG A 97 -0.95 -6.35 -2.16
CA ARG A 97 -0.94 -6.78 -3.57
C ARG A 97 -1.95 -6.00 -4.42
N SER A 98 -3.19 -5.88 -3.94
CA SER A 98 -4.22 -5.12 -4.64
C SER A 98 -3.90 -3.62 -4.74
N LEU A 99 -3.22 -3.05 -3.75
CA LEU A 99 -2.76 -1.66 -3.80
C LEU A 99 -1.61 -1.47 -4.81
N VAL A 100 -0.69 -2.43 -4.91
CA VAL A 100 0.34 -2.44 -5.98
C VAL A 100 -0.30 -2.45 -7.36
N GLU A 101 -1.34 -3.26 -7.58
CA GLU A 101 -2.10 -3.27 -8.83
C GLU A 101 -2.72 -1.91 -9.16
N MET A 102 -3.28 -1.21 -8.16
CA MET A 102 -3.86 0.12 -8.34
C MET A 102 -2.81 1.17 -8.71
N PHE A 103 -1.67 1.21 -8.01
CA PHE A 103 -0.56 2.11 -8.36
C PHE A 103 0.07 1.76 -9.73
N SER A 104 -0.12 0.54 -10.22
CA SER A 104 0.38 0.12 -11.53
C SER A 104 -0.50 0.57 -12.70
N LEU A 105 -1.68 1.16 -12.45
CA LEU A 105 -2.60 1.63 -13.50
C LEU A 105 -2.05 2.80 -14.31
N ASP A 106 -1.36 3.73 -13.66
CA ASP A 106 -0.62 4.81 -14.31
C ASP A 106 0.56 5.22 -13.43
N LEU A 107 1.76 4.90 -13.90
CA LEU A 107 2.99 5.14 -13.16
C LEU A 107 3.37 6.62 -13.10
N ASN A 108 2.92 7.44 -14.05
CA ASN A 108 3.22 8.88 -14.04
C ASN A 108 2.47 9.56 -12.89
N SER A 109 1.18 9.29 -12.76
CA SER A 109 0.36 9.78 -11.64
C SER A 109 0.78 9.16 -10.31
N SER A 110 1.17 7.89 -10.31
CA SER A 110 1.61 7.17 -9.11
C SER A 110 2.95 7.67 -8.58
N TYR A 111 3.87 8.09 -9.44
CA TYR A 111 5.19 8.60 -9.03
C TYR A 111 5.08 9.67 -7.95
N GLN A 112 4.19 10.64 -8.10
CA GLN A 112 4.03 11.75 -7.14
C GLN A 112 3.61 11.24 -5.75
N HIS A 113 2.72 10.25 -5.70
CA HIS A 113 2.28 9.62 -4.46
C HIS A 113 3.41 8.83 -3.81
N VAL A 114 4.06 7.94 -4.57
CA VAL A 114 5.12 7.06 -4.09
C VAL A 114 6.30 7.90 -3.58
N PHE A 115 6.72 8.92 -4.33
CA PHE A 115 7.77 9.85 -3.92
C PHE A 115 7.43 10.56 -2.61
N LEU A 116 6.22 11.11 -2.49
CA LEU A 116 5.77 11.79 -1.28
C LEU A 116 5.83 10.87 -0.06
N TYR A 117 5.35 9.63 -0.19
CA TYR A 117 5.29 8.70 0.93
C TYR A 117 6.66 8.11 1.29
N ILE A 118 7.52 7.78 0.32
CA ILE A 118 8.92 7.40 0.59
C ILE A 118 9.65 8.55 1.30
N ARG A 119 9.45 9.79 0.86
CA ARG A 119 10.01 10.97 1.53
C ARG A 119 9.52 11.10 2.97
N GLN A 120 8.25 10.82 3.26
CA GLN A 120 7.74 10.82 4.64
C GLN A 120 8.43 9.76 5.51
N LEU A 121 8.63 8.54 4.98
CA LEU A 121 9.38 7.49 5.68
C LEU A 121 10.83 7.93 5.95
N ALA A 122 11.49 8.57 4.98
CA ALA A 122 12.83 9.12 5.15
C ALA A 122 12.88 10.22 6.23
N ILE A 123 11.88 11.08 6.32
CA ILE A 123 11.79 12.13 7.35
C ILE A 123 11.63 11.51 8.74
N HIS A 124 10.75 10.50 8.91
CA HIS A 124 10.61 9.79 10.18
C HIS A 124 11.94 9.14 10.60
N LEU A 125 12.63 8.49 9.67
CA LEU A 125 13.93 7.88 9.91
C LEU A 125 14.99 8.91 10.30
N ARG A 126 15.10 10.03 9.57
CA ARG A 126 16.03 11.12 9.90
C ARG A 126 15.77 11.67 11.30
N ASN A 127 14.51 11.90 11.66
CA ASN A 127 14.17 12.40 12.99
C ASN A 127 14.53 11.39 14.10
N ALA A 128 14.39 10.09 13.84
CA ALA A 128 14.82 9.04 14.76
C ALA A 128 16.35 9.00 14.94
N ILE A 129 17.12 9.24 13.87
CA ILE A 129 18.59 9.27 13.90
C ILE A 129 19.11 10.53 14.62
N VAL A 130 18.57 11.71 14.29
CA VAL A 130 19.09 13.01 14.76
C VAL A 130 18.64 13.32 16.18
N VAL A 131 17.35 13.16 16.48
CA VAL A 131 16.77 13.59 17.77
C VAL A 131 16.84 12.48 18.81
N GLN A 132 16.86 11.22 18.38
CA GLN A 132 17.05 10.03 19.21
C GLN A 132 16.04 9.82 20.36
N LYS A 133 14.93 10.57 20.39
CA LYS A 133 13.81 10.34 21.31
C LYS A 133 13.14 8.99 21.04
N ILE A 134 12.63 8.37 22.11
CA ILE A 134 11.93 7.08 22.06
C ILE A 134 10.75 7.14 21.09
N GLU A 135 9.96 8.21 21.12
CA GLU A 135 8.80 8.42 20.23
C GLU A 135 9.21 8.41 18.75
N ASN A 136 10.34 9.03 18.39
CA ASN A 136 10.83 9.06 17.02
C ASN A 136 11.32 7.67 16.57
N ARG A 137 11.96 6.90 17.47
CA ARG A 137 12.33 5.51 17.19
C ARG A 137 11.09 4.63 17.00
N GLN A 138 10.05 4.82 17.81
CA GLN A 138 8.77 4.12 17.67
C GLN A 138 8.04 4.48 16.37
N ALA A 139 8.22 5.69 15.84
CA ALA A 139 7.69 6.08 14.53
C ALA A 139 8.31 5.30 13.35
N VAL A 140 9.51 4.73 13.52
CA VAL A 140 10.17 3.84 12.55
C VAL A 140 9.93 2.37 12.89
N TYR A 141 10.01 2.02 14.16
CA TYR A 141 9.87 0.65 14.66
C TYR A 141 8.41 0.29 14.95
N ASN A 142 7.59 0.37 13.91
CA ASN A 142 6.21 -0.09 13.94
C ASN A 142 5.84 -0.78 12.62
N TRP A 143 4.77 -1.56 12.67
CA TRP A 143 4.29 -2.32 11.51
C TRP A 143 3.80 -1.45 10.36
N GLN A 144 3.35 -0.22 10.61
CA GLN A 144 2.89 0.68 9.54
C GLN A 144 4.08 1.11 8.67
N PHE A 145 5.22 1.44 9.30
CA PHE A 145 6.46 1.77 8.61
C PHE A 145 6.96 0.57 7.78
N VAL A 146 7.08 -0.60 8.42
CA VAL A 146 7.57 -1.83 7.75
C VAL A 146 6.68 -2.25 6.59
N ASN A 147 5.34 -2.27 6.77
CA ASN A 147 4.41 -2.63 5.70
C ASN A 147 4.37 -1.58 4.57
N SER A 148 4.71 -0.33 4.84
CA SER A 148 4.89 0.68 3.80
C SER A 148 6.16 0.43 2.99
N LEU A 149 7.27 0.01 3.64
CA LEU A 149 8.48 -0.42 2.92
C LEU A 149 8.20 -1.60 2.00
N HIS A 150 7.51 -2.64 2.50
CA HIS A 150 7.09 -3.77 1.66
C HIS A 150 6.24 -3.33 0.47
N LEU A 151 5.25 -2.45 0.68
CA LEU A 151 4.38 -1.96 -0.39
C LEU A 151 5.17 -1.29 -1.52
N TRP A 152 6.07 -0.36 -1.17
CA TRP A 152 6.83 0.38 -2.16
C TRP A 152 7.88 -0.49 -2.84
N ALA A 153 8.48 -1.43 -2.12
CA ALA A 153 9.38 -2.41 -2.70
C ALA A 153 8.65 -3.31 -3.70
N ASP A 154 7.49 -3.88 -3.34
CA ASP A 154 6.69 -4.72 -4.22
C ASP A 154 6.28 -3.97 -5.50
N LEU A 155 5.90 -2.69 -5.38
CA LEU A 155 5.56 -1.85 -6.54
C LEU A 155 6.76 -1.60 -7.46
N ILE A 156 7.92 -1.22 -6.91
CA ILE A 156 9.13 -0.95 -7.69
C ILE A 156 9.64 -2.24 -8.35
N SER A 157 9.61 -3.37 -7.64
CA SER A 157 9.94 -4.69 -8.19
C SER A 157 9.02 -5.07 -9.34
N MET A 158 7.70 -4.97 -9.16
CA MET A 158 6.70 -5.29 -10.20
C MET A 158 6.81 -4.39 -11.44
N THR A 159 7.36 -3.19 -11.28
CA THR A 159 7.51 -2.19 -12.34
C THR A 159 8.96 -1.99 -12.75
N SER A 160 9.85 -2.95 -12.45
CA SER A 160 11.29 -2.83 -12.69
C SER A 160 11.65 -2.61 -14.16
N ASN A 161 10.85 -3.14 -15.08
CA ASN A 161 11.00 -2.96 -16.53
C ASN A 161 10.49 -1.61 -17.05
N LYS A 162 9.95 -0.74 -16.20
CA LYS A 162 9.36 0.55 -16.57
C LYS A 162 10.16 1.71 -15.95
N PRO A 163 10.54 2.74 -16.73
CA PRO A 163 11.44 3.79 -16.27
C PRO A 163 10.82 4.75 -15.25
N GLN A 164 9.50 4.84 -15.18
CA GLN A 164 8.80 5.89 -14.42
C GLN A 164 9.10 5.87 -12.91
N LEU A 165 9.22 4.68 -12.30
CA LEU A 165 9.47 4.55 -10.85
C LEU A 165 10.94 4.25 -10.51
N GLN A 166 11.80 4.00 -11.51
CA GLN A 166 13.23 3.72 -11.31
C GLN A 166 13.96 4.77 -10.45
N PRO A 167 13.70 6.09 -10.60
CA PRO A 167 14.36 7.09 -9.76
C PRO A 167 14.08 6.93 -8.25
N LEU A 168 13.04 6.18 -7.86
CA LEU A 168 12.65 5.95 -6.47
C LEU A 168 13.32 4.72 -5.85
N LEU A 169 13.97 3.86 -6.64
CA LEU A 169 14.66 2.67 -6.16
C LEU A 169 15.76 3.04 -5.15
N TYR A 170 16.67 3.93 -5.54
CA TYR A 170 17.77 4.34 -4.68
C TYR A 170 17.31 5.03 -3.37
N PRO A 171 16.39 6.02 -3.40
CA PRO A 171 15.79 6.56 -2.19
C PRO A 171 15.19 5.48 -1.27
N LEU A 172 14.47 4.50 -1.83
CA LEU A 172 13.86 3.44 -1.02
C LEU A 172 14.93 2.53 -0.38
N VAL A 173 15.92 2.08 -1.15
CA VAL A 173 17.04 1.27 -0.66
C VAL A 173 17.80 1.98 0.45
N MET A 174 18.04 3.29 0.31
CA MET A 174 18.66 4.10 1.35
C MET A 174 17.83 4.12 2.63
N VAL A 175 16.50 4.31 2.54
CA VAL A 175 15.63 4.29 3.72
C VAL A 175 15.71 2.94 4.42
N ILE A 176 15.58 1.84 3.69
CA ILE A 176 15.61 0.48 4.25
C ILE A 176 16.97 0.19 4.92
N THR A 177 18.07 0.52 4.25
CA THR A 177 19.43 0.30 4.75
C THR A 177 19.70 1.09 6.03
N ASN A 178 19.28 2.35 6.08
CA ASN A 178 19.45 3.18 7.27
C ASN A 178 18.50 2.76 8.40
N THR A 179 17.32 2.22 8.09
CA THR A 179 16.41 1.62 9.08
C THR A 179 17.07 0.43 9.79
N ILE A 180 17.81 -0.43 9.07
CA ILE A 180 18.56 -1.54 9.67
C ILE A 180 19.60 -1.04 10.70
N LYS A 181 20.24 0.09 10.40
CA LYS A 181 21.33 0.68 11.21
C LYS A 181 20.85 1.54 12.40
N LEU A 182 19.54 1.85 12.51
CA LEU A 182 19.03 2.87 13.43
C LEU A 182 19.31 2.59 14.92
N VAL A 183 19.09 1.36 15.41
CA VAL A 183 19.44 0.97 16.80
C VAL A 183 20.06 -0.43 16.81
N PRO A 184 21.31 -0.60 17.29
CA PRO A 184 22.03 -1.87 17.35
C PRO A 184 21.64 -2.72 18.56
N THR A 185 20.36 -3.08 18.70
CA THR A 185 19.90 -4.02 19.74
C THR A 185 19.21 -5.25 19.13
N HIS A 186 19.35 -6.39 19.81
CA HIS A 186 18.76 -7.66 19.42
C HIS A 186 17.23 -7.64 19.40
N GLN A 187 16.60 -6.76 20.20
CA GLN A 187 15.15 -6.59 20.25
C GLN A 187 14.53 -6.26 18.88
N TYR A 188 15.30 -5.67 17.96
CA TYR A 188 14.82 -5.29 16.62
C TYR A 188 15.30 -6.21 15.50
N TYR A 189 15.84 -7.39 15.80
CA TYR A 189 16.19 -8.38 14.78
C TYR A 189 15.03 -8.77 13.86
N PRO A 190 13.79 -8.99 14.34
CA PRO A 190 12.66 -9.29 13.45
C PRO A 190 12.46 -8.24 12.35
N LEU A 191 12.56 -6.96 12.71
CA LEU A 191 12.42 -5.86 11.75
C LEU A 191 13.57 -5.85 10.73
N ARG A 192 14.80 -6.15 11.17
CA ARG A 192 15.95 -6.25 10.25
C ARG A 192 15.80 -7.40 9.28
N PHE A 193 15.27 -8.54 9.70
CA PHE A 193 15.00 -9.65 8.79
C PHE A 193 14.00 -9.25 7.70
N HIS A 194 12.93 -8.54 8.05
CA HIS A 194 12.02 -7.98 7.04
C HIS A 194 12.73 -7.00 6.10
N CYS A 195 13.54 -6.07 6.62
CA CYS A 195 14.29 -5.14 5.78
C CYS A 195 15.26 -5.85 4.81
N VAL A 196 16.01 -6.84 5.29
CA VAL A 196 16.94 -7.62 4.47
C VAL A 196 16.19 -8.44 3.43
N GLU A 197 15.08 -9.08 3.79
CA GLU A 197 14.21 -9.80 2.85
C GLU A 197 13.71 -8.87 1.73
N ILE A 198 13.28 -7.65 2.09
CA ILE A 198 12.87 -6.64 1.10
C ILE A 198 14.03 -6.31 0.15
N LEU A 199 15.23 -6.06 0.67
CA LEU A 199 16.40 -5.72 -0.16
C LEU A 199 16.81 -6.86 -1.08
N ILE A 200 16.79 -8.11 -0.60
CA ILE A 200 17.10 -9.30 -1.40
C ILE A 200 16.09 -9.43 -2.57
N ASN A 201 14.81 -9.26 -2.28
CA ASN A 201 13.77 -9.32 -3.32
C ASN A 201 13.91 -8.17 -4.33
N LEU A 202 14.22 -6.95 -3.87
CA LEU A 202 14.48 -5.82 -4.77
C LEU A 202 15.69 -6.09 -5.67
N ALA A 203 16.81 -6.57 -5.12
CA ALA A 203 18.01 -6.89 -5.88
C ALA A 203 17.74 -7.91 -6.99
N LYS A 204 16.98 -8.95 -6.64
CA LYS A 204 16.56 -9.99 -7.58
C LYS A 204 15.67 -9.46 -8.71
N GLU A 205 14.63 -8.68 -8.39
CA GLU A 205 13.63 -8.25 -9.39
C GLU A 205 14.09 -7.06 -10.24
N THR A 206 15.04 -6.25 -9.73
CA THR A 206 15.59 -5.11 -10.47
C THR A 206 16.89 -5.42 -11.20
N ASN A 207 17.49 -6.59 -10.97
CA ASN A 207 18.84 -6.96 -11.44
C ASN A 207 19.90 -5.90 -11.08
N THR A 208 19.74 -5.25 -9.92
CA THR A 208 20.71 -4.27 -9.41
C THR A 208 21.41 -4.81 -8.18
N PHE A 209 22.69 -4.53 -8.06
CA PHE A 209 23.44 -4.84 -6.84
C PHE A 209 23.05 -3.81 -5.76
N ILE A 210 22.52 -4.31 -4.64
CA ILE A 210 22.03 -3.53 -3.50
C ILE A 210 22.77 -3.96 -2.24
#